data_AF-A0A8H6L5M6-F1
#
_entry.id   AF-A0A8H6L5M6-F1
#
_cell.length_a   1.000
_cell.length_b   1.000
_cell.length_c   1.000
_cell.angle_alpha   90.00
_cell.angle_beta   90.00
_cell.angle_gamma   90.00
#
_symmetry.space_group_name_H-M   'P 1'
#
loop_
_entity.id
_entity.type
_entity.pdbx_description
1 polymer ?
#
loop_
_entity_poly.entity_id
_entity_poly.type
_entity_poly.pdbx_seq_one_letter_code
_entity_poly.pdbx_strand_id
1 'polypeptide(L)'
;MFIQRIVGVLSASVIFFHTSSALVARKASASASSSSLAIAATVYAGNATAKGFPGVTRDNGGGGKVNGHNVIVFGDTQTPIDGPTNSSWQSNTYTYVPDTSNPLAVQDFGSNGHPELMVPWGEGEGNATDPTDHSNWFIWPDNPLATQFNNGSDLEAYAVYGVGLRTPRTWYYNTLCKITANDTGLTVTRPVQKYITPDFQYKWGWAVASHTDGEIRLFAVQDENLYIAKVPWDEMEDTSKLTYWDGTSWSKKEASAASIATGSFASGDVFWSPHHQNWVAMFMGEATTGSTFYVSISTSGNEWGPYTEAQKIFDPPWDQGIFNYGGHAYSQFFDTDAKDVLVSWTVSGAYTQMAKVTFDP
;
A
#
# COMPACT_ATOMS: atom_id res chain seq x y z
N MET A 1 4.46 -57.56 54.06
CA MET A 1 3.88 -57.77 52.72
C MET A 1 3.75 -56.39 52.08
N PHE A 2 4.76 -55.96 51.33
CA PHE A 2 4.85 -54.63 50.73
C PHE A 2 4.43 -54.73 49.26
N ILE A 3 3.42 -53.97 48.86
CA ILE A 3 3.03 -53.80 47.44
C ILE A 3 3.48 -52.39 47.03
N GLN A 4 4.55 -52.31 46.26
CA GLN A 4 4.98 -51.11 45.54
C GLN A 4 4.11 -51.00 44.27
N ARG A 5 3.34 -49.91 44.14
CA ARG A 5 2.69 -49.53 42.88
C ARG A 5 3.64 -48.65 42.07
N ILE A 6 4.08 -49.15 40.93
CA ILE A 6 4.74 -48.38 39.88
C ILE A 6 3.64 -47.70 39.06
N VAL A 7 3.64 -46.37 39.02
CA VAL A 7 2.82 -45.58 38.08
C VAL A 7 3.74 -45.20 36.92
N GLY A 8 3.55 -45.86 35.77
CA GLY A 8 4.18 -45.49 34.52
C GLY A 8 3.41 -44.34 33.87
N VAL A 9 4.08 -43.22 33.64
CA VAL A 9 3.58 -42.11 32.81
C VAL A 9 3.96 -42.40 31.36
N LEU A 10 2.98 -42.70 30.52
CA LEU A 10 3.11 -42.78 29.07
C LEU A 10 2.97 -41.36 28.49
N SER A 11 4.08 -40.76 28.07
CA SER A 11 4.08 -39.54 27.26
C SER A 11 3.81 -39.91 25.80
N ALA A 12 2.63 -39.57 25.28
CA ALA A 12 2.33 -39.65 23.85
C ALA A 12 2.94 -38.46 23.13
N SER A 13 3.96 -38.69 22.31
CA SER A 13 4.46 -37.70 21.36
C SER A 13 3.51 -37.61 20.17
N VAL A 14 2.76 -36.51 20.07
CA VAL A 14 1.96 -36.19 18.88
C VAL A 14 2.90 -35.60 17.83
N ILE A 15 3.18 -36.37 16.78
CA ILE A 15 3.91 -35.90 15.60
C ILE A 15 2.90 -35.20 14.69
N PHE A 16 2.93 -33.87 14.66
CA PHE A 16 2.20 -33.09 13.67
C PHE A 16 3.01 -33.06 12.37
N PHE A 17 2.54 -33.76 11.34
CA PHE A 17 2.99 -33.53 9.97
C PHE A 17 2.31 -32.25 9.47
N HIS A 18 3.03 -31.12 9.51
CA HIS A 18 2.63 -29.92 8.77
C HIS A 18 3.13 -30.07 7.34
N THR A 19 2.20 -30.14 6.39
CA THR A 19 2.51 -29.96 4.97
C THR A 19 2.79 -28.47 4.75
N SER A 20 4.06 -28.09 4.83
CA SER A 20 4.51 -26.78 4.38
C SER A 20 4.22 -26.67 2.88
N SER A 21 3.27 -25.82 2.49
CA SER A 21 3.16 -25.35 1.11
C SER A 21 4.41 -24.53 0.82
N ALA A 22 5.47 -25.19 0.38
CA ALA A 22 6.65 -24.51 -0.13
C ALA A 22 6.19 -23.61 -1.28
N LEU A 23 6.36 -22.30 -1.10
CA LEU A 23 6.31 -21.33 -2.18
C LEU A 23 7.46 -21.70 -3.13
N VAL A 24 7.19 -22.59 -4.09
CA VAL A 24 8.16 -22.91 -5.13
C VAL A 24 8.37 -21.61 -5.89
N ALA A 25 9.57 -21.04 -5.79
CA ALA A 25 10.05 -20.00 -6.69
C ALA A 25 9.99 -20.55 -8.12
N ARG A 26 8.83 -20.41 -8.76
CA ARG A 26 8.61 -20.83 -10.13
C ARG A 26 9.26 -19.75 -10.99
N LYS A 27 10.44 -20.05 -11.53
CA LYS A 27 10.87 -19.48 -12.80
C LYS A 27 9.83 -19.90 -13.85
N ALA A 28 8.77 -19.12 -13.97
CA ALA A 28 7.80 -19.30 -15.04
C ALA A 28 8.57 -19.07 -16.35
N SER A 29 8.61 -20.08 -17.20
CA SER A 29 8.94 -19.88 -18.60
C SER A 29 7.80 -19.06 -19.21
N ALA A 30 7.93 -17.74 -19.21
CA ALA A 30 6.93 -16.83 -19.74
C ALA A 30 6.70 -17.17 -21.22
N SER A 31 5.59 -17.85 -21.53
CA SER A 31 5.05 -17.80 -22.90
C SER A 31 4.61 -16.36 -23.11
N ALA A 32 5.08 -15.72 -24.19
CA ALA A 32 4.75 -14.32 -24.51
C ALA A 32 3.26 -14.05 -24.28
N SER A 33 2.93 -13.37 -23.19
CA SER A 33 1.55 -13.08 -22.82
C SER A 33 0.96 -12.09 -23.81
N SER A 34 -0.35 -12.10 -24.00
CA SER A 34 -1.05 -11.12 -24.83
C SER A 34 -0.59 -9.69 -24.50
N SER A 35 -0.44 -8.86 -25.51
CA SER A 35 0.03 -7.48 -25.39
C SER A 35 -0.95 -6.53 -24.68
N SER A 36 -2.12 -7.02 -24.27
CA SER A 36 -3.14 -6.23 -23.57
C SER A 36 -3.85 -7.08 -22.51
N LEU A 37 -4.23 -6.43 -21.41
CA LEU A 37 -5.09 -7.00 -20.36
C LEU A 37 -6.55 -6.78 -20.73
N ALA A 38 -7.29 -7.86 -20.92
CA ALA A 38 -8.72 -7.75 -21.20
C ALA A 38 -9.48 -7.45 -19.90
N ILE A 39 -10.20 -6.31 -19.90
CA ILE A 39 -11.03 -5.86 -18.77
C ILE A 39 -12.47 -6.29 -19.04
N ALA A 40 -12.99 -7.20 -18.22
CA ALA A 40 -14.37 -7.67 -18.33
C ALA A 40 -15.37 -6.59 -17.90
N ALA A 41 -15.07 -5.91 -16.78
CA ALA A 41 -15.93 -4.88 -16.23
C ALA A 41 -15.18 -3.95 -15.26
N THR A 42 -15.66 -2.71 -15.18
CA THR A 42 -15.35 -1.80 -14.07
C THR A 42 -16.66 -1.32 -13.46
N VAL A 43 -16.85 -1.57 -12.16
CA VAL A 43 -18.08 -1.24 -11.44
C VAL A 43 -17.76 -0.25 -10.33
N TYR A 44 -18.31 0.96 -10.44
CA TYR A 44 -18.21 1.95 -9.37
C TYR A 44 -18.88 1.42 -8.09
N ALA A 45 -18.14 1.43 -6.99
CA ALA A 45 -18.60 0.92 -5.71
C ALA A 45 -19.18 2.04 -4.84
N GLY A 46 -18.51 3.19 -4.78
CA GLY A 46 -18.91 4.32 -3.93
C GLY A 46 -17.80 4.75 -2.98
N ASN A 47 -18.17 5.48 -1.94
CA ASN A 47 -17.25 6.00 -0.93
C ASN A 47 -17.03 4.98 0.20
N ALA A 48 -15.82 4.85 0.72
CA ALA A 48 -15.58 4.13 1.97
C ALA A 48 -16.29 4.83 3.14
N THR A 49 -17.16 4.12 3.83
CA THR A 49 -17.95 4.65 4.94
C THR A 49 -17.71 3.87 6.22
N ALA A 50 -17.41 4.61 7.28
CA ALA A 50 -17.14 4.07 8.60
C ALA A 50 -18.42 3.80 9.37
N LYS A 51 -18.61 2.57 9.86
CA LYS A 51 -19.70 2.29 10.81
C LYS A 51 -19.33 2.85 12.18
N GLY A 52 -19.87 4.02 12.53
CA GLY A 52 -19.67 4.65 13.84
C GLY A 52 -18.96 6.01 13.83
N PHE A 53 -18.44 6.43 12.67
CA PHE A 53 -17.81 7.74 12.48
C PHE A 53 -18.52 8.50 11.34
N PRO A 54 -19.77 8.97 11.57
CA PRO A 54 -20.53 9.63 10.52
C PRO A 54 -19.84 10.93 10.08
N GLY A 55 -19.77 11.14 8.76
CA GLY A 55 -19.21 12.37 8.18
C GLY A 55 -17.69 12.44 8.17
N VAL A 56 -16.98 11.36 8.50
CA VAL A 56 -15.53 11.29 8.31
C VAL A 56 -15.16 11.54 6.84
N THR A 57 -14.24 12.48 6.61
CA THR A 57 -13.63 12.73 5.31
C THR A 57 -12.20 12.20 5.33
N ARG A 58 -11.74 11.71 4.18
CA ARG A 58 -10.45 11.07 4.01
C ARG A 58 -9.79 11.49 2.72
N ASP A 59 -8.50 11.75 2.82
CA ASP A 59 -7.60 12.06 1.73
C ASP A 59 -6.60 10.93 1.54
N ASN A 60 -6.11 10.82 0.32
CA ASN A 60 -5.21 9.80 -0.18
C ASN A 60 -5.75 8.39 0.09
N GLY A 61 -4.86 7.41 -0.01
CA GLY A 61 -5.20 6.02 0.17
C GLY A 61 -3.95 5.16 0.21
N GLY A 62 -4.15 3.90 -0.08
CA GLY A 62 -3.14 2.86 0.00
C GLY A 62 -3.61 1.81 0.98
N GLY A 63 -2.93 0.68 1.00
CA GLY A 63 -3.32 -0.40 1.88
C GLY A 63 -2.76 -1.73 1.42
N GLY A 64 -3.32 -2.79 1.97
CA GLY A 64 -2.89 -4.15 1.70
C GLY A 64 -3.40 -5.08 2.79
N LYS A 65 -2.91 -6.32 2.80
CA LYS A 65 -3.24 -7.27 3.85
C LYS A 65 -2.13 -7.34 4.88
N VAL A 66 -2.46 -7.24 6.16
CA VAL A 66 -1.50 -7.44 7.27
C VAL A 66 -2.12 -8.39 8.28
N ASN A 67 -1.42 -9.48 8.57
CA ASN A 67 -1.82 -10.55 9.48
C ASN A 67 -3.27 -11.03 9.24
N GLY A 68 -3.64 -11.20 7.97
CA GLY A 68 -5.00 -11.62 7.57
C GLY A 68 -6.04 -10.49 7.51
N HIS A 69 -5.76 -9.30 8.03
CA HIS A 69 -6.66 -8.15 7.97
C HIS A 69 -6.44 -7.35 6.69
N ASN A 70 -7.52 -7.01 5.99
CA ASN A 70 -7.46 -6.05 4.88
C ASN A 70 -7.46 -4.63 5.46
N VAL A 71 -6.43 -3.87 5.17
CA VAL A 71 -6.16 -2.55 5.74
C VAL A 71 -6.20 -1.51 4.65
N ILE A 72 -6.90 -0.41 4.90
CA ILE A 72 -6.79 0.82 4.11
C ILE A 72 -6.21 1.90 5.00
N VAL A 73 -5.21 2.61 4.48
CA VAL A 73 -4.56 3.74 5.14
C VAL A 73 -4.94 5.02 4.43
N PHE A 74 -5.00 6.11 5.17
CA PHE A 74 -5.40 7.41 4.67
C PHE A 74 -4.40 8.46 5.11
N GLY A 75 -4.30 9.55 4.34
CA GLY A 75 -3.67 10.79 4.75
C GLY A 75 -4.64 11.60 5.61
N ASP A 76 -4.90 12.84 5.18
CA ASP A 76 -5.76 13.75 5.94
C ASP A 76 -7.11 13.12 6.23
N THR A 77 -7.43 13.03 7.51
CA THR A 77 -8.70 12.54 7.97
C THR A 77 -9.34 13.59 8.84
N GLN A 78 -10.55 14.02 8.50
CA GLN A 78 -11.31 14.96 9.33
C GLN A 78 -12.58 14.28 9.82
N THR A 79 -12.92 14.52 11.08
CA THR A 79 -14.21 14.10 11.64
C THR A 79 -14.97 15.29 12.17
N PRO A 80 -16.26 15.45 11.81
CA PRO A 80 -17.12 16.44 12.44
C PRO A 80 -17.41 15.98 13.88
N ILE A 81 -17.07 16.79 14.87
CA ILE A 81 -17.16 16.42 16.29
C ILE A 81 -18.59 16.55 16.79
N ASP A 82 -19.31 17.64 16.48
CA ASP A 82 -20.68 17.87 16.95
C ASP A 82 -21.30 19.03 16.14
N GLY A 83 -21.23 18.93 14.81
CA GLY A 83 -21.53 20.01 13.88
C GLY A 83 -20.28 20.62 13.23
N PRO A 84 -20.44 21.59 12.30
CA PRO A 84 -19.40 22.01 11.37
C PRO A 84 -18.23 22.79 11.98
N THR A 85 -18.24 23.12 13.27
CA THR A 85 -17.29 24.05 13.90
C THR A 85 -16.27 23.42 14.85
N ASN A 86 -16.48 22.17 15.27
CA ASN A 86 -15.46 21.38 15.97
C ASN A 86 -15.14 20.22 15.06
N SER A 87 -14.03 20.25 14.32
CA SER A 87 -13.52 19.09 13.60
C SER A 87 -12.19 18.67 14.21
N SER A 88 -11.96 17.36 14.37
CA SER A 88 -10.58 16.92 14.57
C SER A 88 -10.00 16.62 13.22
N TRP A 89 -8.70 16.83 13.11
CA TRP A 89 -7.92 16.45 11.96
C TRP A 89 -6.89 15.42 12.41
N GLN A 90 -6.57 14.44 11.56
CA GLN A 90 -5.46 13.51 11.74
C GLN A 90 -4.67 13.46 10.44
N SER A 91 -3.35 13.42 10.53
CA SER A 91 -2.51 13.42 9.32
C SER A 91 -2.54 12.11 8.57
N ASN A 92 -2.78 11.03 9.31
CA ASN A 92 -2.92 9.71 8.75
C ASN A 92 -3.79 8.88 9.68
N THR A 93 -4.63 8.04 9.09
CA THR A 93 -5.49 7.12 9.83
C THR A 93 -5.54 5.80 9.08
N TYR A 94 -6.20 4.81 9.67
CA TYR A 94 -6.38 3.52 9.04
C TYR A 94 -7.72 2.91 9.38
N THR A 95 -8.14 1.95 8.56
CA THR A 95 -9.34 1.15 8.79
C THR A 95 -9.10 -0.30 8.42
N TYR A 96 -9.92 -1.18 8.98
CA TYR A 96 -10.08 -2.54 8.47
C TYR A 96 -11.25 -2.63 7.51
N VAL A 97 -11.13 -3.55 6.55
CA VAL A 97 -12.21 -3.99 5.67
C VAL A 97 -12.62 -5.41 6.10
N PRO A 98 -13.57 -5.53 7.05
CA PRO A 98 -13.94 -6.82 7.64
C PRO A 98 -14.68 -7.76 6.67
N ASP A 99 -15.38 -7.20 5.69
CA ASP A 99 -16.15 -7.95 4.70
C ASP A 99 -15.78 -7.49 3.29
N THR A 100 -15.07 -8.35 2.56
CA THR A 100 -14.58 -8.05 1.21
C THR A 100 -15.69 -8.09 0.17
N SER A 101 -16.85 -8.67 0.49
CA SER A 101 -18.04 -8.55 -0.37
C SER A 101 -18.65 -7.15 -0.35
N ASN A 102 -18.31 -6.36 0.68
CA ASN A 102 -18.69 -4.95 0.80
C ASN A 102 -17.48 -4.11 1.27
N PRO A 103 -16.52 -3.83 0.37
CA PRO A 103 -15.27 -3.14 0.74
C PRO A 103 -15.46 -1.70 1.22
N LEU A 104 -16.67 -1.16 1.11
CA LEU A 104 -17.04 0.18 1.55
C LEU A 104 -17.42 0.23 3.03
N ALA A 105 -17.76 -0.92 3.64
CA ALA A 105 -18.12 -1.02 5.05
C ALA A 105 -16.85 -1.18 5.88
N VAL A 106 -16.18 -0.07 6.18
CA VAL A 106 -14.92 -0.07 6.91
C VAL A 106 -15.13 0.02 8.42
N GLN A 107 -14.18 -0.54 9.16
CA GLN A 107 -14.08 -0.46 10.62
C GLN A 107 -12.91 0.44 10.99
N ASP A 108 -13.22 1.57 11.61
CA ASP A 108 -12.25 2.48 12.20
C ASP A 108 -11.86 2.08 13.62
N PHE A 109 -10.72 2.59 14.04
CA PHE A 109 -10.17 2.47 15.39
C PHE A 109 -9.95 3.86 15.96
N GLY A 110 -10.24 4.02 17.24
CA GLY A 110 -10.05 5.29 17.94
C GLY A 110 -11.10 5.52 19.02
N SER A 111 -11.26 6.77 19.45
CA SER A 111 -12.12 7.12 20.59
C SER A 111 -12.80 8.48 20.39
N ASN A 112 -13.92 8.69 21.08
CA ASN A 112 -14.68 9.95 21.05
C ASN A 112 -15.10 10.41 19.64
N GLY A 113 -15.37 9.48 18.72
CA GLY A 113 -15.74 9.82 17.35
C GLY A 113 -14.56 10.24 16.46
N HIS A 114 -13.33 9.95 16.88
CA HIS A 114 -12.11 10.22 16.13
C HIS A 114 -11.36 8.94 15.77
N PRO A 115 -11.03 8.72 14.49
CA PRO A 115 -10.02 7.76 14.11
C PRO A 115 -8.69 8.11 14.77
N GLU A 116 -7.95 7.09 15.19
CA GLU A 116 -6.63 7.27 15.78
C GLU A 116 -5.57 7.53 14.71
N LEU A 117 -4.51 8.25 15.12
CA LEU A 117 -3.32 8.45 14.32
C LEU A 117 -2.64 7.09 14.11
N MET A 118 -2.40 6.72 12.84
CA MET A 118 -1.78 5.43 12.53
C MET A 118 -0.27 5.45 12.82
N VAL A 119 0.44 6.40 12.22
CA VAL A 119 1.89 6.55 12.28
C VAL A 119 2.20 7.64 13.31
N PRO A 120 2.88 7.31 14.42
CA PRO A 120 3.19 8.28 15.45
C PRO A 120 4.20 9.33 14.95
N TRP A 121 4.04 10.56 15.45
CA TRP A 121 5.05 11.62 15.34
C TRP A 121 6.33 11.18 16.04
N GLY A 122 7.49 11.53 15.47
CA GLY A 122 8.77 11.36 16.14
C GLY A 122 9.30 12.65 16.75
N GLU A 123 10.53 12.58 17.25
CA GLU A 123 11.14 13.70 17.96
C GLU A 123 11.34 14.92 17.06
N GLY A 124 10.83 16.07 17.50
CA GLY A 124 10.92 17.34 16.77
C GLY A 124 9.91 17.51 15.63
N GLU A 125 9.08 16.50 15.36
CA GLU A 125 7.87 16.64 14.55
C GLU A 125 6.74 17.10 15.47
N GLY A 126 6.01 18.14 15.06
CA GLY A 126 4.93 18.67 15.87
C GLY A 126 3.59 18.03 15.54
N ASN A 127 2.70 18.01 16.53
CA ASN A 127 1.37 17.48 16.34
C ASN A 127 0.51 18.53 15.61
N ALA A 128 0.11 18.27 14.37
CA ALA A 128 -0.73 19.19 13.61
C ALA A 128 -2.15 19.40 14.19
N THR A 129 -2.51 18.71 15.30
CA THR A 129 -3.72 18.98 16.08
C THR A 129 -3.50 19.85 17.33
N ASP A 130 -2.27 20.21 17.67
CA ASP A 130 -2.00 21.12 18.78
C ASP A 130 -2.26 22.56 18.31
N PRO A 131 -3.30 23.25 18.81
CA PRO A 131 -3.63 24.61 18.40
C PRO A 131 -2.56 25.64 18.81
N THR A 132 -1.58 25.25 19.63
CA THR A 132 -0.45 26.08 20.05
C THR A 132 0.83 25.79 19.27
N ASP A 133 0.93 24.60 18.67
CA ASP A 133 2.03 24.18 17.81
C ASP A 133 1.55 24.18 16.35
N HIS A 134 1.62 25.36 15.73
CA HIS A 134 1.29 25.62 14.32
C HIS A 134 2.25 24.95 13.33
N SER A 135 3.01 23.94 13.75
CA SER A 135 4.06 23.39 12.93
C SER A 135 3.57 22.63 11.70
N ASN A 136 2.25 22.57 11.43
CA ASN A 136 1.71 22.25 10.10
C ASN A 136 2.26 20.95 9.50
N TRP A 137 2.71 20.01 10.34
CA TRP A 137 3.33 18.79 9.86
C TRP A 137 2.29 17.88 9.22
N PHE A 138 2.75 17.07 8.29
CA PHE A 138 2.01 15.92 7.80
C PHE A 138 2.92 14.70 7.75
N ILE A 139 2.32 13.54 7.96
CA ILE A 139 2.82 12.21 7.63
C ILE A 139 1.75 11.59 6.76
N TRP A 140 2.03 11.37 5.47
CA TRP A 140 1.07 10.87 4.49
C TRP A 140 1.48 9.50 3.95
N PRO A 141 0.53 8.55 3.80
CA PRO A 141 0.80 7.35 3.04
C PRO A 141 0.92 7.76 1.58
N ASP A 142 2.02 7.39 0.95
CA ASP A 142 2.14 7.55 -0.50
C ASP A 142 1.95 6.21 -1.21
N ASN A 143 2.01 5.08 -0.49
CA ASN A 143 2.18 3.73 -1.03
C ASN A 143 1.27 2.67 -0.38
N PRO A 144 1.10 1.49 -1.02
CA PRO A 144 0.49 0.34 -0.38
C PRO A 144 1.44 -0.34 0.61
N LEU A 145 0.89 -1.24 1.42
CA LEU A 145 1.61 -1.98 2.44
C LEU A 145 2.38 -3.16 1.81
N ALA A 146 3.71 -3.20 1.97
CA ALA A 146 4.53 -4.34 1.60
C ALA A 146 4.52 -5.38 2.72
N THR A 147 3.73 -6.44 2.55
CA THR A 147 3.57 -7.50 3.55
C THR A 147 4.68 -8.53 3.46
N GLN A 148 5.26 -8.88 4.61
CA GLN A 148 6.15 -10.02 4.76
C GLN A 148 5.35 -11.31 4.84
N PHE A 149 5.70 -12.27 3.99
CA PHE A 149 5.22 -13.64 4.12
C PHE A 149 6.28 -14.48 4.81
N ASN A 150 6.14 -14.73 6.12
CA ASN A 150 7.01 -15.67 6.82
C ASN A 150 6.28 -17.01 6.98
N ASN A 151 6.77 -18.06 6.32
CA ASN A 151 6.17 -19.41 6.33
C ASN A 151 4.66 -19.43 6.02
N GLY A 152 4.19 -18.53 5.14
CA GLY A 152 2.77 -18.42 4.76
C GLY A 152 1.90 -17.62 5.74
N SER A 153 2.51 -16.91 6.69
CA SER A 153 1.81 -15.97 7.58
C SER A 153 2.26 -14.51 7.33
N ASP A 154 1.27 -13.62 7.24
CA ASP A 154 1.40 -12.20 6.89
C ASP A 154 1.77 -11.35 8.12
N LEU A 155 2.72 -11.77 8.94
CA LEU A 155 2.85 -11.27 10.32
C LEU A 155 3.12 -9.75 10.44
N GLU A 156 3.88 -9.20 9.50
CA GLU A 156 4.27 -7.78 9.48
C GLU A 156 4.22 -7.22 8.07
N ALA A 157 4.05 -5.90 7.97
CA ALA A 157 4.17 -5.17 6.73
C ALA A 157 5.02 -3.92 6.93
N TYR A 158 5.57 -3.39 5.84
CA TYR A 158 6.27 -2.12 5.84
C TYR A 158 5.69 -1.16 4.82
N ALA A 159 5.84 0.12 5.11
CA ALA A 159 5.42 1.19 4.23
C ALA A 159 6.33 2.40 4.41
N VAL A 160 6.35 3.26 3.41
CA VAL A 160 7.23 4.44 3.36
C VAL A 160 6.35 5.68 3.32
N TYR A 161 6.26 6.38 4.45
CA TYR A 161 5.38 7.54 4.58
C TYR A 161 6.16 8.82 4.35
N GLY A 162 5.66 9.71 3.49
CA GLY A 162 6.26 11.02 3.33
C GLY A 162 5.93 11.95 4.50
N VAL A 163 6.94 12.71 4.94
CA VAL A 163 6.88 13.60 6.09
C VAL A 163 7.28 15.01 5.66
N GLY A 164 6.51 16.01 6.06
CA GLY A 164 6.73 17.38 5.64
C GLY A 164 5.91 18.42 6.38
N LEU A 165 5.96 19.67 5.89
CA LEU A 165 5.14 20.80 6.34
C LEU A 165 4.13 21.17 5.28
N ARG A 166 2.93 21.57 5.69
CA ARG A 166 1.90 22.14 4.80
C ARG A 166 2.21 23.58 4.40
N THR A 167 2.85 24.35 5.28
CA THR A 167 3.04 25.79 5.07
C THR A 167 4.44 26.24 5.52
N PRO A 168 5.36 26.51 4.57
CA PRO A 168 5.24 26.26 3.13
C PRO A 168 5.19 24.75 2.82
N ARG A 169 4.49 24.35 1.75
CA ARG A 169 4.39 22.93 1.37
C ARG A 169 5.78 22.39 1.03
N THR A 170 6.37 21.66 1.96
CA THR A 170 7.75 21.17 1.87
C THR A 170 7.80 19.72 2.32
N TRP A 171 8.29 18.84 1.45
CA TRP A 171 8.57 17.45 1.79
C TRP A 171 10.00 17.37 2.33
N TYR A 172 10.18 16.81 3.52
CA TYR A 172 11.49 16.73 4.15
C TYR A 172 12.15 15.37 4.01
N TYR A 173 11.39 14.29 4.11
CA TYR A 173 11.89 12.93 3.97
C TYR A 173 10.73 11.96 3.92
N ASN A 174 11.01 10.71 3.61
CA ASN A 174 10.12 9.61 3.92
C ASN A 174 10.61 8.87 5.15
N THR A 175 9.71 8.32 5.96
CA THR A 175 10.01 7.45 7.09
C THR A 175 9.65 6.01 6.74
N LEU A 176 10.46 5.07 7.21
CA LEU A 176 10.13 3.65 7.11
C LEU A 176 9.27 3.26 8.31
N CYS A 177 8.08 2.75 8.05
CA CYS A 177 7.13 2.26 9.04
C CYS A 177 7.14 0.73 9.05
N LYS A 178 7.14 0.14 10.25
CA LYS A 178 6.88 -1.28 10.49
C LYS A 178 5.49 -1.42 11.09
N ILE A 179 4.65 -2.24 10.49
CA ILE A 179 3.22 -2.37 10.80
C ILE A 179 2.92 -3.82 11.16
N THR A 180 2.19 -4.00 12.26
CA THR A 180 1.60 -5.28 12.66
C THR A 180 0.10 -5.09 12.88
N ALA A 181 -0.67 -6.15 12.73
CA ALA A 181 -2.14 -6.10 12.83
C ALA A 181 -2.67 -7.20 13.75
N ASN A 182 -3.76 -6.90 14.47
CA ASN A 182 -4.52 -7.84 15.28
C ASN A 182 -5.99 -7.41 15.35
N ASP A 183 -6.83 -8.18 16.03
CA ASP A 183 -8.28 -7.89 16.13
C ASP A 183 -8.63 -6.53 16.76
N THR A 184 -7.69 -5.90 17.47
CA THR A 184 -7.87 -4.60 18.13
C THR A 184 -7.33 -3.40 17.34
N GLY A 185 -6.64 -3.64 16.22
CA GLY A 185 -6.09 -2.58 15.37
C GLY A 185 -4.64 -2.80 14.97
N LEU A 186 -4.03 -1.76 14.41
CA LEU A 186 -2.64 -1.76 14.00
C LEU A 186 -1.71 -1.31 15.13
N THR A 187 -0.50 -1.86 15.14
CA THR A 187 0.63 -1.28 15.87
C THR A 187 1.69 -0.88 14.86
N VAL A 188 2.10 0.39 14.90
CA VAL A 188 3.06 0.96 13.95
C VAL A 188 4.26 1.54 14.70
N THR A 189 5.45 1.19 14.24
CA THR A 189 6.70 1.81 14.68
C THR A 189 7.47 2.40 13.49
N ARG A 190 8.40 3.31 13.77
CA ARG A 190 9.25 3.97 12.77
C ARG A 190 10.70 3.57 12.98
N PRO A 191 11.13 2.37 12.56
CA PRO A 191 12.51 1.93 12.74
C PRO A 191 13.54 2.90 12.14
N VAL A 192 13.17 3.57 11.03
CA VAL A 192 14.00 4.63 10.42
C VAL A 192 13.17 5.89 10.23
N GLN A 193 13.42 6.88 11.07
CA GLN A 193 12.72 8.17 11.06
C GLN A 193 12.90 8.91 9.73
N LYS A 194 14.14 8.97 9.22
CA LYS A 194 14.53 9.65 7.97
C LYS A 194 15.13 8.61 7.04
N TYR A 195 14.26 7.91 6.31
CA TYR A 195 14.64 6.81 5.43
C TYR A 195 15.11 7.34 4.08
N ILE A 196 14.23 7.97 3.31
CA ILE A 196 14.57 8.61 2.02
C ILE A 196 14.60 10.11 2.23
N THR A 197 15.77 10.72 2.09
CA THR A 197 16.01 12.16 2.31
C THR A 197 16.02 12.94 0.98
N PRO A 198 16.00 14.29 0.99
CA PRO A 198 15.88 15.10 -0.23
C PRO A 198 17.11 15.07 -1.15
N ASP A 199 18.20 14.45 -0.70
CA ASP A 199 19.41 14.18 -1.48
C ASP A 199 19.26 12.99 -2.44
N PHE A 200 18.25 12.14 -2.24
CA PHE A 200 17.86 11.14 -3.24
C PHE A 200 17.29 11.83 -4.48
N GLN A 201 17.72 11.35 -5.64
CA GLN A 201 17.20 11.84 -6.93
C GLN A 201 15.72 11.47 -7.10
N TYR A 202 15.31 10.31 -6.60
CA TYR A 202 13.96 9.80 -6.71
C TYR A 202 13.31 9.65 -5.34
N LYS A 203 11.99 9.89 -5.29
CA LYS A 203 11.18 9.65 -4.09
C LYS A 203 10.80 8.18 -3.99
N TRP A 204 11.77 7.35 -3.61
CA TRP A 204 11.56 5.92 -3.44
C TRP A 204 10.48 5.62 -2.39
N GLY A 205 9.63 4.66 -2.72
CA GLY A 205 8.54 4.25 -1.86
C GLY A 205 7.27 5.07 -2.05
N TRP A 206 7.12 5.79 -3.16
CA TRP A 206 5.83 6.37 -3.56
C TRP A 206 4.86 5.28 -4.05
N ALA A 207 5.32 4.21 -4.67
CA ALA A 207 4.44 3.11 -5.12
C ALA A 207 5.02 1.77 -4.69
N VAL A 208 5.33 1.58 -3.41
CA VAL A 208 5.88 0.29 -2.91
C VAL A 208 5.01 -0.87 -3.39
N ALA A 209 5.54 -2.05 -3.72
CA ALA A 209 4.85 -3.32 -3.41
C ALA A 209 5.65 -4.55 -3.85
N SER A 210 5.41 -5.59 -3.06
CA SER A 210 5.73 -6.99 -3.27
C SER A 210 7.10 -7.48 -2.80
N HIS A 211 7.00 -8.55 -2.02
CA HIS A 211 8.04 -9.50 -1.69
C HIS A 211 8.21 -10.47 -2.86
N THR A 212 9.39 -10.46 -3.47
CA THR A 212 9.89 -11.61 -4.24
C THR A 212 11.27 -11.97 -3.70
N ASP A 213 11.47 -13.26 -3.46
CA ASP A 213 12.80 -13.83 -3.19
C ASP A 213 13.57 -13.19 -2.00
N GLY A 214 12.87 -12.76 -0.95
CA GLY A 214 13.49 -12.20 0.26
C GLY A 214 13.88 -10.72 0.17
N GLU A 215 13.40 -10.01 -0.84
CA GLU A 215 13.69 -8.60 -1.06
C GLU A 215 12.40 -7.75 -1.10
N ILE A 216 12.52 -6.46 -0.82
CA ILE A 216 11.48 -5.44 -0.97
C ILE A 216 11.71 -4.69 -2.27
N ARG A 217 10.63 -4.33 -2.97
CA ARG A 217 10.65 -3.38 -4.10
C ARG A 217 10.12 -2.02 -3.66
N LEU A 218 10.90 -0.98 -3.93
CA LEU A 218 10.51 0.41 -3.77
C LEU A 218 10.34 1.02 -5.15
N PHE A 219 9.16 1.52 -5.47
CA PHE A 219 8.95 2.23 -6.72
C PHE A 219 8.93 3.73 -6.49
N ALA A 220 9.35 4.47 -7.51
CA ALA A 220 9.32 5.92 -7.54
C ALA A 220 8.70 6.38 -8.86
N VAL A 221 8.09 7.56 -8.81
CA VAL A 221 7.58 8.26 -10.00
C VAL A 221 8.36 9.56 -10.18
N GLN A 222 8.93 9.76 -11.36
CA GLN A 222 9.59 11.01 -11.76
C GLN A 222 9.31 11.29 -13.23
N ASP A 223 8.96 12.54 -13.56
CA ASP A 223 8.67 12.97 -14.93
C ASP A 223 7.71 12.01 -15.65
N GLU A 224 6.63 11.59 -14.97
CA GLU A 224 5.66 10.64 -15.54
C GLU A 224 6.31 9.31 -15.97
N ASN A 225 7.28 8.83 -15.20
CA ASN A 225 7.91 7.54 -15.43
C ASN A 225 8.01 6.76 -14.14
N LEU A 226 7.86 5.44 -14.25
CA LEU A 226 7.98 4.52 -13.12
C LEU A 226 9.40 3.97 -13.04
N TYR A 227 9.98 4.00 -11.85
CA TYR A 227 11.30 3.47 -11.54
C TYR A 227 11.20 2.46 -10.42
N ILE A 228 12.19 1.56 -10.32
CA ILE A 228 12.25 0.53 -9.28
C ILE A 228 13.63 0.45 -8.63
N ALA A 229 13.63 0.35 -7.32
CA ALA A 229 14.75 -0.02 -6.48
C ALA A 229 14.40 -1.26 -5.65
N LYS A 230 15.42 -1.93 -5.14
CA LYS A 230 15.24 -3.08 -4.26
C LYS A 230 16.28 -3.15 -3.14
N VAL A 231 15.90 -3.81 -2.05
CA VAL A 231 16.75 -4.06 -0.89
C VAL A 231 16.38 -5.42 -0.25
N PRO A 232 17.34 -6.20 0.26
CA PRO A 232 17.03 -7.36 1.09
C PRO A 232 16.18 -6.99 2.31
N TRP A 233 15.28 -7.87 2.72
CA TRP A 233 14.33 -7.58 3.81
C TRP A 233 15.04 -7.25 5.13
N ASP A 234 16.07 -8.02 5.48
CA ASP A 234 16.86 -7.86 6.70
C ASP A 234 17.81 -6.66 6.65
N GLU A 235 17.94 -6.02 5.49
CA GLU A 235 18.77 -4.84 5.26
C GLU A 235 17.94 -3.58 4.96
N MET A 236 16.62 -3.66 5.04
CA MET A 236 15.73 -2.60 4.57
C MET A 236 15.85 -1.27 5.33
N GLU A 237 16.39 -1.28 6.55
CA GLU A 237 16.63 -0.07 7.34
C GLU A 237 17.89 0.71 6.87
N ASP A 238 18.74 0.10 6.05
CA ASP A 238 19.98 0.69 5.53
C ASP A 238 19.82 1.04 4.03
N THR A 239 19.55 2.31 3.74
CA THR A 239 19.38 2.78 2.35
C THR A 239 20.63 2.66 1.49
N SER A 240 21.82 2.49 2.08
CA SER A 240 23.06 2.24 1.32
C SER A 240 23.06 0.86 0.63
N LYS A 241 22.13 -0.01 1.02
CA LYS A 241 21.91 -1.35 0.46
C LYS A 241 20.96 -1.37 -0.73
N LEU A 242 20.30 -0.25 -1.00
CA LEU A 242 19.44 -0.13 -2.18
C LEU A 242 20.23 -0.37 -3.47
N THR A 243 19.62 -1.15 -4.35
CA THR A 243 20.06 -1.29 -5.73
C THR A 243 18.95 -0.85 -6.67
N TYR A 244 19.33 -0.27 -7.80
CA TYR A 244 18.46 0.43 -8.73
C TYR A 244 18.53 -0.27 -10.08
N TRP A 245 17.38 -0.47 -10.72
CA TRP A 245 17.37 -1.07 -12.05
C TRP A 245 17.91 -0.07 -13.08
N ASP A 246 18.99 -0.42 -13.79
CA ASP A 246 19.63 0.46 -14.78
C ASP A 246 19.13 0.24 -16.22
N GLY A 247 18.11 -0.60 -16.40
CA GLY A 247 17.61 -1.03 -17.72
C GLY A 247 18.18 -2.37 -18.19
N THR A 248 19.30 -2.81 -17.60
CA THR A 248 19.99 -4.06 -17.95
C THR A 248 20.36 -4.91 -16.74
N SER A 249 20.67 -4.27 -15.61
CA SER A 249 21.16 -4.89 -14.38
C SER A 249 20.78 -4.07 -13.15
N TRP A 250 21.11 -4.60 -11.96
CA TRP A 250 20.94 -3.89 -10.70
C TRP A 250 22.23 -3.17 -10.32
N SER A 251 22.15 -1.84 -10.24
CA SER A 251 23.25 -0.94 -9.94
C SER A 251 23.17 -0.42 -8.51
N LYS A 252 24.32 -0.13 -7.89
CA LYS A 252 24.37 0.59 -6.59
C LYS A 252 24.27 2.11 -6.72
N LYS A 253 24.22 2.64 -7.95
CA LYS A 253 24.19 4.08 -8.22
C LYS A 253 22.77 4.51 -8.55
N GLU A 254 22.17 5.31 -7.70
CA GLU A 254 20.81 5.83 -7.92
C GLU A 254 20.68 6.55 -9.27
N ALA A 255 21.66 7.39 -9.61
CA ALA A 255 21.67 8.16 -10.86
C ALA A 255 21.72 7.31 -12.15
N SER A 256 21.87 5.98 -12.03
CA SER A 256 21.77 5.06 -13.17
C SER A 256 20.38 4.45 -13.35
N ALA A 257 19.41 4.75 -12.47
CA ALA A 257 18.07 4.19 -12.54
C ALA A 257 17.41 4.51 -13.90
N ALA A 258 16.89 3.46 -14.54
CA ALA A 258 16.15 3.56 -15.77
C ALA A 258 14.65 3.34 -15.50
N SER A 259 13.82 4.02 -16.30
CA SER A 259 12.38 3.83 -16.27
C SER A 259 12.02 2.40 -16.69
N ILE A 260 11.11 1.77 -15.96
CA ILE A 260 10.55 0.44 -16.26
C ILE A 260 9.22 0.53 -17.01
N ALA A 261 8.55 1.68 -16.91
CA ALA A 261 7.31 1.98 -17.60
C ALA A 261 7.19 3.48 -17.87
N THR A 262 6.78 3.82 -19.08
CA THR A 262 6.44 5.17 -19.50
C THR A 262 4.93 5.37 -19.49
N GLY A 263 4.46 6.54 -19.09
CA GLY A 263 3.04 6.91 -19.12
C GLY A 263 2.75 7.91 -18.02
N SER A 264 1.64 8.63 -18.03
CA SER A 264 1.41 9.76 -17.11
C SER A 264 1.19 9.39 -15.63
N PHE A 265 1.95 8.43 -15.07
CA PHE A 265 1.96 7.98 -13.68
C PHE A 265 1.94 9.17 -12.73
N ALA A 266 0.88 9.27 -11.93
CA ALA A 266 0.77 10.21 -10.82
C ALA A 266 0.78 9.47 -9.46
N SER A 267 0.10 8.32 -9.40
CA SER A 267 -0.05 7.46 -8.22
C SER A 267 -0.56 6.10 -8.65
N GLY A 268 -0.25 5.03 -7.91
CA GLY A 268 -0.73 3.69 -8.22
C GLY A 268 0.13 2.62 -7.56
N ASP A 269 -0.07 1.38 -8.00
CA ASP A 269 0.52 0.20 -7.38
C ASP A 269 0.98 -0.79 -8.45
N VAL A 270 2.03 -1.52 -8.09
CA VAL A 270 2.56 -2.64 -8.88
C VAL A 270 2.43 -3.91 -8.07
N PHE A 271 1.75 -4.93 -8.61
CA PHE A 271 1.53 -6.18 -7.89
C PHE A 271 1.65 -7.38 -8.82
N TRP A 272 1.99 -8.52 -8.23
CA TRP A 272 1.87 -9.80 -8.92
C TRP A 272 0.39 -10.20 -8.99
N SER A 273 -0.10 -10.50 -10.19
CA SER A 273 -1.43 -11.07 -10.42
C SER A 273 -1.29 -12.58 -10.65
N PRO A 274 -1.73 -13.43 -9.70
CA PRO A 274 -1.78 -14.88 -9.92
C PRO A 274 -2.64 -15.28 -11.13
N HIS A 275 -3.72 -14.55 -11.37
CA HIS A 275 -4.66 -14.75 -12.48
C HIS A 275 -3.95 -14.67 -13.83
N HIS A 276 -3.14 -13.62 -14.03
CA HIS A 276 -2.36 -13.43 -15.25
C HIS A 276 -0.98 -14.09 -15.22
N GLN A 277 -0.56 -14.63 -14.06
CA GLN A 277 0.80 -15.08 -13.79
C GLN A 277 1.85 -14.04 -14.22
N ASN A 278 1.60 -12.78 -13.90
CA ASN A 278 2.43 -11.66 -14.34
C ASN A 278 2.32 -10.46 -13.40
N TRP A 279 3.23 -9.51 -13.56
CA TRP A 279 3.23 -8.23 -12.86
C TRP A 279 2.35 -7.21 -13.54
N VAL A 280 1.48 -6.59 -12.76
CA VAL A 280 0.51 -5.60 -13.21
C VAL A 280 0.77 -4.29 -12.48
N ALA A 281 0.84 -3.21 -13.25
CA ALA A 281 0.81 -1.85 -12.74
C ALA A 281 -0.58 -1.27 -12.96
N MET A 282 -1.27 -0.86 -11.90
CA MET A 282 -2.53 -0.12 -11.97
C MET A 282 -2.31 1.26 -11.38
N PHE A 283 -2.62 2.30 -12.14
CA PHE A 283 -2.26 3.66 -11.75
C PHE A 283 -3.22 4.69 -12.28
N MET A 284 -3.31 5.80 -11.57
CA MET A 284 -4.00 7.00 -12.01
C MET A 284 -3.01 7.88 -12.77
N GLY A 285 -3.43 8.32 -13.96
CA GLY A 285 -2.71 9.30 -14.78
C GLY A 285 -3.05 10.74 -14.41
N GLU A 286 -2.17 11.68 -14.78
CA GLU A 286 -2.30 13.16 -14.65
C GLU A 286 -2.97 13.68 -13.36
N ALA A 287 -2.16 14.33 -12.51
CA ALA A 287 -2.57 14.77 -11.17
C ALA A 287 -3.59 15.93 -11.11
N THR A 288 -3.95 16.57 -12.24
CA THR A 288 -4.64 17.87 -12.20
C THR A 288 -5.88 18.02 -13.11
N THR A 289 -6.05 17.23 -14.17
CA THR A 289 -7.24 17.33 -15.04
C THR A 289 -7.64 15.98 -15.64
N GLY A 290 -8.71 15.37 -15.10
CA GLY A 290 -9.36 14.19 -15.71
C GLY A 290 -8.75 12.83 -15.33
N SER A 291 -8.20 12.74 -14.12
CA SER A 291 -7.36 11.63 -13.63
C SER A 291 -7.93 10.24 -13.91
N THR A 292 -7.47 9.67 -15.01
CA THR A 292 -7.94 8.42 -15.60
C THR A 292 -7.15 7.27 -14.97
N PHE A 293 -7.80 6.13 -14.73
CA PHE A 293 -7.07 4.92 -14.33
C PHE A 293 -6.61 4.14 -15.56
N TYR A 294 -5.38 3.66 -15.47
CA TYR A 294 -4.70 2.85 -16.46
C TYR A 294 -4.22 1.55 -15.84
N VAL A 295 -4.08 0.53 -16.69
CA VAL A 295 -3.39 -0.71 -16.38
C VAL A 295 -2.27 -0.94 -17.37
N SER A 296 -1.17 -1.51 -16.91
CA SER A 296 -0.11 -2.04 -17.76
C SER A 296 0.43 -3.35 -17.19
N ILE A 297 0.93 -4.25 -18.04
CA ILE A 297 1.44 -5.57 -17.64
C ILE A 297 2.90 -5.72 -18.07
N SER A 298 3.71 -6.43 -17.28
CA SER A 298 5.08 -6.72 -17.65
C SER A 298 5.14 -7.63 -18.87
N THR A 299 5.90 -7.23 -19.88
CA THR A 299 6.13 -8.03 -21.10
C THR A 299 7.17 -9.13 -20.89
N SER A 300 7.98 -9.01 -19.84
CA SER A 300 9.06 -9.95 -19.53
C SER A 300 8.70 -10.95 -18.42
N GLY A 301 7.57 -10.74 -17.74
CA GLY A 301 7.22 -11.50 -16.53
C GLY A 301 7.93 -11.03 -15.27
N ASN A 302 8.74 -9.95 -15.34
CA ASN A 302 9.48 -9.41 -14.19
C ASN A 302 8.91 -8.05 -13.74
N GLU A 303 9.01 -7.76 -12.46
CA GLU A 303 8.53 -6.51 -11.85
C GLU A 303 9.26 -5.27 -12.35
N TRP A 304 10.50 -5.42 -12.83
CA TRP A 304 11.30 -4.35 -13.42
C TRP A 304 11.04 -4.16 -14.92
N GLY A 305 9.96 -4.74 -15.45
CA GLY A 305 9.49 -4.51 -16.80
C GLY A 305 10.35 -5.16 -17.90
N PRO A 306 10.29 -4.66 -19.15
CA PRO A 306 9.47 -3.51 -19.57
C PRO A 306 7.98 -3.82 -19.50
N TYR A 307 7.17 -2.79 -19.21
CA TYR A 307 5.71 -2.87 -19.19
C TYR A 307 5.11 -2.53 -20.56
N THR A 308 3.90 -3.02 -20.83
CA THR A 308 3.13 -2.66 -22.04
C THR A 308 2.77 -1.17 -22.06
N GLU A 309 2.28 -0.69 -23.20
CA GLU A 309 1.58 0.59 -23.24
C GLU A 309 0.41 0.59 -22.23
N ALA A 310 0.18 1.75 -21.60
CA ALA A 310 -0.86 1.93 -20.62
C ALA A 310 -2.25 1.85 -21.26
N GLN A 311 -3.04 0.88 -20.84
CA GLN A 311 -4.42 0.72 -21.28
C GLN A 311 -5.36 1.43 -20.30
N LYS A 312 -6.18 2.33 -20.81
CA LYS A 312 -7.23 2.98 -20.03
C LYS A 312 -8.25 1.95 -19.49
N ILE A 313 -8.55 2.03 -18.21
CA ILE A 313 -9.54 1.18 -17.52
C ILE A 313 -10.85 1.94 -17.33
N PHE A 314 -10.79 3.11 -16.71
CA PHE A 314 -11.98 3.91 -16.40
C PHE A 314 -11.63 5.37 -16.11
N ASP A 315 -12.62 6.23 -16.33
CA ASP A 315 -12.61 7.63 -15.88
C ASP A 315 -13.42 7.73 -14.59
N PRO A 316 -12.82 8.15 -13.46
CA PRO A 316 -13.58 8.59 -12.31
C PRO A 316 -14.59 9.68 -12.71
N PRO A 317 -15.78 9.71 -12.10
CA PRO A 317 -16.70 10.82 -12.28
C PRO A 317 -16.00 12.16 -12.05
N TRP A 318 -16.18 13.08 -12.98
CA TRP A 318 -15.59 14.40 -12.94
C TRP A 318 -16.66 15.45 -13.17
N ASP A 319 -16.59 16.54 -12.39
CA ASP A 319 -17.39 17.74 -12.56
C ASP A 319 -16.50 18.97 -12.31
N GLN A 320 -16.94 20.14 -12.76
CA GLN A 320 -16.20 21.39 -12.61
C GLN A 320 -15.94 21.71 -11.13
N GLY A 321 -14.66 21.87 -10.76
CA GLY A 321 -14.25 22.12 -9.38
C GLY A 321 -13.96 20.85 -8.57
N ILE A 322 -14.08 19.67 -9.18
CA ILE A 322 -13.64 18.40 -8.60
C ILE A 322 -12.28 18.01 -9.17
N PHE A 323 -11.37 17.59 -8.29
CA PHE A 323 -10.09 16.99 -8.67
C PHE A 323 -9.99 15.58 -8.07
N ASN A 324 -9.54 14.64 -8.89
CA ASN A 324 -9.32 13.25 -8.51
C ASN A 324 -7.80 13.02 -8.39
N TYR A 325 -7.33 12.30 -7.38
CA TYR A 325 -5.89 11.98 -7.21
C TYR A 325 -5.70 10.86 -6.20
N GLY A 326 -4.45 10.44 -5.96
CA GLY A 326 -4.14 9.42 -4.95
C GLY A 326 -4.77 8.08 -5.30
N GLY A 327 -4.62 7.67 -6.56
CA GLY A 327 -5.09 6.39 -7.07
C GLY A 327 -4.30 5.24 -6.47
N HIS A 328 -5.00 4.24 -5.94
CA HIS A 328 -4.43 3.01 -5.38
C HIS A 328 -5.22 1.76 -5.81
N ALA A 329 -4.60 0.59 -5.77
CA ALA A 329 -5.13 -0.71 -6.14
C ALA A 329 -4.87 -1.76 -5.04
N TYR A 330 -5.92 -2.51 -4.67
CA TYR A 330 -5.90 -3.50 -3.59
C TYR A 330 -6.16 -4.88 -4.17
N SER A 331 -5.13 -5.46 -4.79
CA SER A 331 -5.21 -6.75 -5.49
C SER A 331 -5.49 -7.96 -4.59
N GLN A 332 -5.35 -7.81 -3.28
CA GLN A 332 -5.48 -8.89 -2.30
C GLN A 332 -6.84 -8.92 -1.57
N PHE A 333 -7.74 -7.98 -1.86
CA PHE A 333 -8.97 -7.81 -1.07
C PHE A 333 -10.07 -8.81 -1.44
N PHE A 334 -10.39 -8.99 -2.72
CA PHE A 334 -11.55 -9.79 -3.11
C PHE A 334 -11.27 -11.29 -3.15
N ASP A 335 -10.16 -11.68 -3.79
CA ASP A 335 -9.77 -13.06 -3.96
C ASP A 335 -8.24 -13.21 -3.95
N THR A 336 -7.78 -14.45 -3.86
CA THR A 336 -6.35 -14.77 -3.90
C THR A 336 -5.81 -14.89 -5.33
N ASP A 337 -6.66 -14.81 -6.35
CA ASP A 337 -6.25 -14.92 -7.75
C ASP A 337 -5.91 -13.53 -8.34
N ALA A 338 -6.34 -12.44 -7.70
CA ALA A 338 -6.32 -11.07 -8.21
C ALA A 338 -7.10 -10.93 -9.53
N LYS A 339 -8.22 -11.64 -9.67
CA LYS A 339 -9.15 -11.47 -10.80
C LYS A 339 -9.99 -10.20 -10.61
N ASP A 340 -10.47 -9.99 -9.40
CA ASP A 340 -11.14 -8.77 -8.97
C ASP A 340 -10.16 -7.90 -8.18
N VAL A 341 -9.97 -6.66 -8.62
CA VAL A 341 -9.11 -5.68 -7.96
C VAL A 341 -9.94 -4.47 -7.55
N LEU A 342 -9.89 -4.12 -6.26
CA LEU A 342 -10.45 -2.84 -5.80
C LEU A 342 -9.48 -1.73 -6.18
N VAL A 343 -9.99 -0.62 -6.68
CA VAL A 343 -9.20 0.60 -6.87
C VAL A 343 -9.85 1.74 -6.11
N SER A 344 -9.06 2.65 -5.57
CA SER A 344 -9.54 3.82 -4.85
C SER A 344 -8.87 5.10 -5.31
N TRP A 345 -9.55 6.24 -5.16
CA TRP A 345 -8.98 7.56 -5.36
C TRP A 345 -9.64 8.58 -4.45
N THR A 346 -8.97 9.69 -4.25
CA THR A 346 -9.51 10.83 -3.50
C THR A 346 -10.21 11.80 -4.43
N VAL A 347 -11.38 12.27 -3.99
CA VAL A 347 -12.15 13.35 -4.61
C VAL A 347 -12.02 14.59 -3.73
N SER A 348 -11.41 15.64 -4.28
CA SER A 348 -11.29 16.97 -3.68
C SER A 348 -10.75 17.00 -2.24
N GLY A 349 -9.83 16.08 -1.91
CA GLY A 349 -9.21 15.99 -0.58
C GLY A 349 -10.14 15.56 0.56
N ALA A 350 -11.31 15.00 0.24
CA ALA A 350 -12.32 14.71 1.26
C ALA A 350 -12.94 13.31 1.16
N TYR A 351 -12.99 12.70 -0.02
CA TYR A 351 -13.70 11.42 -0.18
C TYR A 351 -12.85 10.39 -0.89
N THR A 352 -12.61 9.26 -0.24
CA THR A 352 -11.99 8.09 -0.87
C THR A 352 -13.05 7.25 -1.58
N GLN A 353 -13.20 7.48 -2.87
CA GLN A 353 -14.07 6.74 -3.76
C GLN A 353 -13.41 5.46 -4.25
N MET A 354 -14.23 4.47 -4.61
CA MET A 354 -13.76 3.16 -5.01
C MET A 354 -14.53 2.60 -6.20
N ALA A 355 -13.86 1.74 -6.96
CA ALA A 355 -14.43 0.91 -8.00
C ALA A 355 -13.83 -0.49 -7.94
N LYS A 356 -14.57 -1.49 -8.43
CA LYS A 356 -14.05 -2.83 -8.67
C LYS A 356 -13.72 -2.99 -10.14
N VAL A 357 -12.50 -3.41 -10.44
CA VAL A 357 -12.05 -3.81 -11.78
C VAL A 357 -12.01 -5.33 -11.83
N THR A 358 -12.63 -5.93 -12.85
CA THR A 358 -12.64 -7.38 -13.09
C THR A 358 -11.93 -7.67 -14.39
N PHE A 359 -10.91 -8.53 -14.34
CA PHE A 359 -10.22 -9.02 -15.54
C PHE A 359 -11.00 -10.16 -16.21
N ASP A 360 -10.87 -10.26 -17.53
CA ASP A 360 -11.37 -11.41 -18.31
C ASP A 360 -10.58 -12.69 -17.97
N PRO A 361 -11.21 -13.88 -18.08
CA PRO A 361 -10.61 -15.17 -17.70
C PRO A 361 -9.32 -15.58 -18.41
#